data_AF-A0A081D3I8-F1
#
_entry.id   AF-A0A081D3I8-F1
#
_cell.length_a   1.000
_cell.length_b   1.000
_cell.length_c   1.000
_cell.angle_alpha   90.00
_cell.angle_beta   90.00
_cell.angle_gamma   90.00
#
_symmetry.space_group_name_H-M   'P 1'
#
loop_
_entity.id
_entity.type
_entity.pdbx_description
1 polymer ?
#
loop_
_entity_poly.entity_id
_entity_poly.type
_entity_poly.pdbx_seq_one_letter_code
_entity_poly.pdbx_strand_id
1 'polypeptide(L)'
;MLDQSEREDFYFHLMRVTGGVPQVSEKEMPLLINAYRRLLPFLDDGGIIQMGRRHEMLYTFGFDETGVLDSGETNSAKALKTRRKLISQVGSYTSQPAQRDKKSKFASFADDAVRIQETFRHLGYRHDRRYGEDMYDVTNLSFWGMAFICLLNTSTRTVFLADMMEGTYDLPRRDEQFAMLHRYVEAVIPDVHPDETHFQSLALQLKKKELARCNSTEAADLARKLGLPFDESEHWEIYISIGLRGSDESPLIAGNVVRLRMSPDPDRQWNLTVRLNERGELSESEEKCYRNDLGLPALGPGNLDRFPIWLKRVREDYGLDFDAETADIRVGRKRAAAKLILKWIAT
;
A
#
# COMPACT_ATOMS: atom_id res chain seq x y z
N MET A 1 -35.44 30.58 -6.25
CA MET A 1 -34.34 29.96 -7.02
C MET A 1 -33.07 30.64 -6.58
N LEU A 2 -31.97 29.89 -6.45
CA LEU A 2 -30.67 30.50 -6.18
C LEU A 2 -30.21 31.30 -7.40
N ASP A 3 -29.58 32.45 -7.19
CA ASP A 3 -28.92 33.19 -8.26
C ASP A 3 -27.65 32.47 -8.76
N GLN A 4 -26.90 33.10 -9.67
CA GLN A 4 -25.70 32.48 -10.20
C GLN A 4 -24.59 32.34 -9.15
N SER A 5 -24.36 33.38 -8.34
CA SER A 5 -23.32 33.39 -7.30
C SER A 5 -23.65 32.36 -6.23
N GLU A 6 -24.90 32.31 -5.79
CA GLU A 6 -25.38 31.34 -4.80
C GLU A 6 -25.24 29.89 -5.30
N ARG A 7 -25.41 29.65 -6.61
CA ARG A 7 -25.17 28.32 -7.21
C ARG A 7 -23.69 27.96 -7.29
N GLU A 8 -22.83 28.90 -7.64
CA GLU A 8 -21.38 28.68 -7.61
C GLU A 8 -20.89 28.40 -6.18
N ASP A 9 -21.38 29.14 -5.19
CA ASP A 9 -21.11 28.91 -3.77
C ASP A 9 -21.60 27.53 -3.32
N PHE A 10 -22.79 27.13 -3.76
CA PHE A 10 -23.32 25.80 -3.49
C PHE A 10 -22.40 24.69 -4.06
N TYR A 11 -21.98 24.78 -5.32
CA TYR A 11 -21.09 23.78 -5.91
C TYR A 11 -19.72 23.75 -5.25
N PHE A 12 -19.15 24.92 -4.92
CA PHE A 12 -17.90 25.02 -4.18
C PHE A 12 -18.03 24.31 -2.83
N HIS A 13 -19.08 24.63 -2.08
CA HIS A 13 -19.33 24.03 -0.77
C HIS A 13 -19.58 22.53 -0.86
N LEU A 14 -20.33 22.08 -1.88
CA LEU A 14 -20.63 20.68 -2.10
C LEU A 14 -19.37 19.86 -2.39
N MET A 15 -18.50 20.32 -3.30
CA MET A 15 -17.24 19.64 -3.59
C MET A 15 -16.29 19.66 -2.38
N ARG A 16 -16.26 20.76 -1.63
CA ARG A 16 -15.45 20.89 -0.42
C ARG A 16 -15.89 19.94 0.70
N VAL A 17 -17.19 19.75 0.90
CA VAL A 17 -17.74 18.93 2.00
C VAL A 17 -17.75 17.44 1.64
N THR A 18 -18.11 17.10 0.41
CA THR A 18 -18.24 15.68 0.00
C THR A 18 -16.95 15.09 -0.55
N GLY A 19 -15.99 15.94 -0.90
CA GLY A 19 -14.79 15.55 -1.64
C GLY A 19 -15.05 15.05 -3.06
N GLY A 20 -16.31 15.01 -3.51
CA GLY A 20 -16.72 14.48 -4.80
C GLY A 20 -17.22 15.57 -5.74
N VAL A 21 -17.14 15.30 -7.03
CA VAL A 21 -17.70 16.18 -8.07
C VAL A 21 -19.18 15.83 -8.29
N PRO A 22 -20.12 16.80 -8.28
CA PRO A 22 -21.53 16.53 -8.59
C PRO A 22 -21.78 16.25 -10.08
N GLN A 23 -22.89 15.58 -10.39
CA GLN A 23 -23.38 15.55 -11.77
C GLN A 23 -24.14 16.84 -12.05
N VAL A 24 -23.87 17.48 -13.18
CA VAL A 24 -24.57 18.69 -13.58
C VAL A 24 -25.07 18.57 -15.02
N SER A 25 -26.00 19.44 -15.40
CA SER A 25 -26.44 19.57 -16.79
C SER A 25 -25.44 20.41 -17.60
N GLU A 26 -25.55 20.39 -18.93
CA GLU A 26 -24.67 21.20 -19.80
C GLU A 26 -24.70 22.69 -19.44
N LYS A 27 -25.88 23.21 -19.07
CA LYS A 27 -26.06 24.62 -18.68
C LYS A 27 -25.35 24.99 -17.37
N GLU A 28 -25.10 24.00 -16.52
CA GLU A 28 -24.53 24.19 -15.18
C GLU A 28 -23.02 23.89 -15.16
N MET A 29 -22.45 23.35 -16.26
CA MET A 29 -21.01 23.07 -16.39
C MET A 29 -20.12 24.28 -16.10
N PRO A 30 -20.39 25.50 -16.62
CA PRO A 30 -19.56 26.66 -16.33
C PRO A 30 -19.52 27.02 -14.84
N LEU A 31 -20.66 26.88 -14.15
CA LEU A 31 -20.76 27.17 -12.71
C LEU A 31 -19.95 26.17 -11.89
N LEU A 32 -20.00 24.89 -12.27
CA LEU A 32 -19.19 23.85 -11.62
C LEU A 32 -17.68 24.07 -11.85
N ILE A 33 -17.27 24.47 -13.05
CA ILE A 33 -15.86 24.78 -13.37
C ILE A 33 -15.39 26.00 -12.56
N ASN A 34 -16.20 27.05 -12.46
CA ASN A 34 -15.89 28.22 -11.64
C ASN A 34 -15.75 27.85 -10.15
N ALA A 35 -16.66 27.02 -9.64
CA ALA A 35 -16.56 26.49 -8.28
C ALA A 35 -15.28 25.67 -8.06
N TYR A 36 -14.85 24.88 -9.05
CA TYR A 36 -13.60 24.12 -8.97
C TYR A 36 -12.38 25.03 -8.96
N ARG A 37 -12.34 26.07 -9.81
CA ARG A 37 -11.27 27.08 -9.79
C ARG A 37 -11.12 27.74 -8.41
N ARG A 38 -12.25 28.02 -7.75
CA ARG A 38 -12.27 28.55 -6.38
C ARG A 38 -11.78 27.54 -5.34
N LEU A 39 -11.88 26.23 -5.62
CA LEU A 39 -11.43 25.16 -4.74
C LEU A 39 -9.92 24.90 -4.82
N LEU A 40 -9.30 25.12 -5.99
CA LEU A 40 -7.89 24.80 -6.25
C LEU A 40 -6.91 25.28 -5.17
N PRO A 41 -6.97 26.53 -4.67
CA PRO A 41 -6.02 27.01 -3.66
C PRO A 41 -6.06 26.24 -2.35
N PHE A 42 -7.16 25.54 -2.07
CA PHE A 42 -7.41 24.85 -0.82
C PHE A 42 -7.24 23.32 -0.95
N LEU A 43 -7.03 22.78 -2.15
CA LEU A 43 -7.01 21.32 -2.36
C LEU A 43 -5.91 20.60 -1.58
N ASP A 44 -4.81 21.30 -1.32
CA ASP A 44 -3.65 20.78 -0.59
C ASP A 44 -3.57 21.27 0.86
N ASP A 45 -4.55 22.06 1.32
CA ASP A 45 -4.61 22.50 2.70
C ASP A 45 -4.92 21.29 3.60
N GLY A 46 -3.92 20.84 4.37
CA GLY A 46 -4.09 19.78 5.35
C GLY A 46 -5.13 20.17 6.42
N GLY A 47 -6.08 19.27 6.74
CA GLY A 47 -7.10 19.55 7.74
C GLY A 47 -8.22 18.50 7.86
N ILE A 48 -9.17 18.76 8.76
CA ILE A 48 -10.31 17.87 9.14
C ILE A 48 -11.33 17.69 8.00
N ILE A 49 -11.24 18.49 6.94
CA ILE A 49 -12.23 18.54 5.87
C ILE A 49 -11.91 17.45 4.83
N GLN A 50 -12.90 16.61 4.49
CA GLN A 50 -12.79 15.62 3.41
C GLN A 50 -12.75 16.32 2.04
N MET A 51 -11.61 16.93 1.71
CA MET A 51 -11.40 17.55 0.41
C MET A 51 -11.05 16.49 -0.63
N GLY A 52 -11.60 16.65 -1.83
CA GLY A 52 -11.37 15.72 -2.93
C GLY A 52 -9.89 15.59 -3.25
N ARG A 53 -9.47 14.40 -3.68
CA ARG A 53 -8.06 14.12 -3.91
C ARG A 53 -7.59 14.82 -5.18
N ARG A 54 -6.41 15.44 -5.14
CA ARG A 54 -5.89 16.27 -6.25
C ARG A 54 -5.87 15.52 -7.58
N HIS A 55 -5.36 14.29 -7.60
CA HIS A 55 -5.35 13.47 -8.83
C HIS A 55 -6.74 13.14 -9.38
N GLU A 56 -7.73 12.90 -8.52
CA GLU A 56 -9.11 12.64 -8.94
C GLU A 56 -9.75 13.90 -9.54
N MET A 57 -9.52 15.05 -8.91
CA MET A 57 -10.03 16.35 -9.37
C MET A 57 -9.38 16.76 -10.69
N LEU A 58 -8.05 16.65 -10.80
CA LEU A 58 -7.31 16.96 -12.02
C LEU A 58 -7.73 16.04 -13.17
N TYR A 59 -7.87 14.73 -12.95
CA TYR A 59 -8.42 13.83 -13.98
C TYR A 59 -9.84 14.25 -14.38
N THR A 60 -10.69 14.60 -13.41
CA THR A 60 -12.09 14.94 -13.65
C THR A 60 -12.27 16.25 -14.38
N PHE A 61 -11.47 17.28 -14.12
CA PHE A 61 -11.60 18.62 -14.71
C PHE A 61 -10.59 18.92 -15.82
N GLY A 62 -9.43 18.27 -15.83
CA GLY A 62 -8.41 18.39 -16.88
C GLY A 62 -7.49 19.59 -16.74
N PHE A 63 -7.53 20.28 -15.61
CA PHE A 63 -6.62 21.37 -15.32
C PHE A 63 -6.48 21.54 -13.81
N ASP A 64 -5.39 22.18 -13.39
CA ASP A 64 -5.23 22.73 -12.05
C ASP A 64 -4.52 24.10 -12.13
N GLU A 65 -4.00 24.60 -11.02
CA GLU A 65 -3.28 25.87 -10.96
C GLU A 65 -1.98 25.90 -11.77
N THR A 66 -1.43 24.74 -12.13
CA THR A 66 -0.14 24.62 -12.83
C THR A 66 -0.29 24.44 -14.35
N GLY A 67 -1.51 24.16 -14.83
CA GLY A 67 -1.78 24.08 -16.27
C GLY A 67 -2.96 23.17 -16.60
N VAL A 68 -3.07 22.86 -17.90
CA VAL A 68 -4.12 22.02 -18.48
C VAL A 68 -3.49 20.72 -18.99
N LEU A 69 -4.19 19.60 -18.87
CA LEU A 69 -3.77 18.33 -19.46
C LEU A 69 -3.76 18.42 -20.99
N ASP A 70 -2.95 17.58 -21.65
CA ASP A 70 -2.87 17.54 -23.12
C ASP A 70 -4.22 17.21 -23.78
N SER A 71 -5.04 16.36 -23.14
CA SER A 71 -6.42 16.07 -23.57
C SER A 71 -7.44 17.19 -23.29
N GLY A 72 -7.01 18.29 -22.69
CA GLY A 72 -7.80 19.50 -22.43
C GLY A 72 -8.74 19.44 -21.23
N GLU A 73 -9.40 20.56 -20.98
CA GLU A 73 -10.40 20.73 -19.92
C GLU A 73 -11.67 19.90 -20.15
N THR A 74 -12.36 19.57 -19.06
CA THR A 74 -13.70 19.00 -19.07
C THR A 74 -14.74 20.09 -19.26
N ASN A 75 -15.22 20.25 -20.50
CA ASN A 75 -16.17 21.30 -20.86
C ASN A 75 -17.60 20.82 -21.13
N SER A 76 -17.89 19.51 -21.03
CA SER A 76 -19.25 18.97 -21.24
C SER A 76 -19.72 18.06 -20.12
N ALA A 77 -21.03 18.03 -19.89
CA ALA A 77 -21.67 17.19 -18.88
C ALA A 77 -21.53 15.69 -19.22
N LYS A 78 -21.48 15.35 -20.51
CA LYS A 78 -21.24 13.97 -20.96
C LYS A 78 -19.85 13.50 -20.56
N ALA A 79 -18.81 14.28 -20.84
CA ALA A 79 -17.44 13.93 -20.48
C ALA A 79 -17.27 13.89 -18.96
N LEU A 80 -17.86 14.85 -18.23
CA LEU A 80 -17.90 14.85 -16.77
C LEU A 80 -18.53 13.56 -16.22
N LYS A 81 -19.67 13.13 -16.77
CA LYS A 81 -20.35 11.89 -16.34
C LYS A 81 -19.45 10.67 -16.53
N THR A 82 -18.75 10.56 -17.66
CA THR A 82 -17.80 9.46 -17.91
C THR A 82 -16.66 9.47 -16.88
N ARG A 83 -16.02 10.62 -16.69
CA ARG A 83 -14.89 10.78 -15.75
C ARG A 83 -15.29 10.47 -14.31
N ARG A 84 -16.46 10.96 -13.86
CA ARG A 84 -17.00 10.64 -12.54
C ARG A 84 -17.28 9.15 -12.34
N LYS A 85 -17.69 8.44 -13.39
CA LYS A 85 -17.91 6.99 -13.33
C LYS A 85 -16.60 6.25 -13.06
N LEU A 86 -15.49 6.69 -13.66
CA LEU A 86 -14.17 6.14 -13.37
C LEU A 86 -13.76 6.40 -11.91
N ILE A 87 -13.90 7.64 -11.43
CA ILE A 87 -13.58 7.98 -10.02
C ILE A 87 -14.41 7.12 -9.05
N SER A 88 -15.71 6.97 -9.31
CA SER A 88 -16.56 6.08 -8.52
C SER A 88 -16.13 4.62 -8.59
N GLN A 89 -15.62 4.15 -9.74
CA GLN A 89 -15.12 2.79 -9.88
C GLN A 89 -13.88 2.58 -9.02
N VAL A 90 -12.85 3.42 -9.15
CA VAL A 90 -11.58 3.24 -8.42
C VAL A 90 -11.77 3.42 -6.90
N GLY A 91 -12.71 4.27 -6.48
CA GLY A 91 -13.07 4.48 -5.08
C GLY A 91 -13.96 3.39 -4.44
N SER A 92 -14.43 2.40 -5.21
CA SER A 92 -15.34 1.35 -4.71
C SER A 92 -14.65 0.18 -3.98
N TYR A 93 -13.33 0.28 -3.78
CA TYR A 93 -12.50 -0.81 -3.27
C TYR A 93 -11.90 -0.47 -1.92
N THR A 94 -11.71 -1.50 -1.08
CA THR A 94 -11.10 -1.39 0.24
C THR A 94 -9.71 -2.02 0.32
N SER A 95 -9.25 -2.66 -0.75
CA SER A 95 -7.92 -3.28 -0.81
C SER A 95 -7.41 -3.43 -2.26
N GLN A 96 -6.09 -3.42 -2.43
CA GLN A 96 -5.44 -3.64 -3.74
C GLN A 96 -5.63 -5.05 -4.29
N PRO A 97 -5.58 -6.14 -3.48
CA PRO A 97 -5.91 -7.48 -3.98
C PRO A 97 -7.30 -7.51 -4.62
N ALA A 98 -8.30 -6.90 -3.97
CA ALA A 98 -9.65 -6.84 -4.52
C ALA A 98 -9.73 -6.06 -5.85
N GLN A 99 -8.86 -5.05 -6.05
CA GLN A 99 -8.76 -4.37 -7.35
C GLN A 99 -8.25 -5.31 -8.43
N ARG A 100 -7.13 -6.01 -8.16
CA ARG A 100 -6.50 -6.96 -9.09
C ARG A 100 -7.42 -8.13 -9.44
N ASP A 101 -8.11 -8.69 -8.46
CA ASP A 101 -9.07 -9.79 -8.67
C ASP A 101 -10.25 -9.37 -9.57
N LYS A 102 -10.62 -8.09 -9.56
CA LYS A 102 -11.69 -7.53 -10.40
C LYS A 102 -11.13 -6.81 -11.64
N LYS A 103 -10.04 -7.32 -12.23
CA LYS A 103 -9.39 -6.79 -13.45
C LYS A 103 -10.35 -6.34 -14.54
N SER A 104 -11.38 -7.14 -14.85
CA SER A 104 -12.38 -6.81 -15.89
C SER A 104 -13.18 -5.53 -15.65
N LYS A 105 -13.35 -5.11 -14.38
CA LYS A 105 -14.03 -3.87 -14.01
C LYS A 105 -13.17 -2.63 -14.24
N PHE A 106 -11.84 -2.78 -14.26
CA PHE A 106 -10.91 -1.71 -14.61
C PHE A 106 -10.69 -1.65 -16.13
N ALA A 107 -10.60 -2.81 -16.78
CA ALA A 107 -10.43 -2.90 -18.23
C ALA A 107 -11.52 -2.16 -19.02
N SER A 108 -12.75 -2.05 -18.49
CA SER A 108 -13.83 -1.28 -19.12
C SER A 108 -13.60 0.24 -19.20
N PHE A 109 -12.52 0.73 -18.60
CA PHE A 109 -12.09 2.14 -18.62
C PHE A 109 -10.76 2.33 -19.35
N ALA A 110 -10.31 1.34 -20.14
CA ALA A 110 -9.04 1.44 -20.86
C ALA A 110 -8.93 2.70 -21.73
N ASP A 111 -10.02 3.19 -22.33
CA ASP A 111 -10.03 4.41 -23.14
C ASP A 111 -9.65 5.68 -22.35
N ASP A 112 -9.78 5.66 -21.02
CA ASP A 112 -9.36 6.76 -20.15
C ASP A 112 -7.86 6.74 -19.81
N ALA A 113 -7.14 5.67 -20.17
CA ALA A 113 -5.75 5.44 -19.75
C ALA A 113 -4.78 6.56 -20.17
N VAL A 114 -4.98 7.17 -21.34
CA VAL A 114 -4.16 8.29 -21.83
C VAL A 114 -4.31 9.49 -20.89
N ARG A 115 -5.55 9.87 -20.58
CA ARG A 115 -5.83 10.99 -19.68
C ARG A 115 -5.36 10.73 -18.25
N ILE A 116 -5.45 9.48 -17.79
CA ILE A 116 -4.89 9.08 -16.49
C ILE A 116 -3.37 9.28 -16.50
N GLN A 117 -2.68 8.85 -17.56
CA GLN A 117 -1.24 9.03 -17.66
C GLN A 117 -0.84 10.51 -17.71
N GLU A 118 -1.58 11.34 -18.46
CA GLU A 118 -1.41 12.81 -18.44
C GLU A 118 -1.56 13.36 -17.02
N THR A 119 -2.59 12.92 -16.29
CA THR A 119 -2.83 13.31 -14.89
C THR A 119 -1.63 12.96 -14.00
N PHE A 120 -1.09 11.74 -14.13
CA PHE A 120 0.06 11.33 -13.35
C PHE A 120 1.31 12.14 -13.68
N ARG A 121 1.62 12.34 -14.97
CA ARG A 121 2.78 13.12 -15.40
C ARG A 121 2.70 14.58 -14.95
N HIS A 122 1.52 15.19 -15.06
CA HIS A 122 1.24 16.55 -14.59
C HIS A 122 1.50 16.71 -13.09
N LEU A 123 1.22 15.66 -12.32
CA LEU A 123 1.48 15.62 -10.87
C LEU A 123 2.87 15.09 -10.51
N GLY A 124 3.71 14.75 -11.48
CA GLY A 124 5.00 14.08 -11.24
C GLY A 124 4.85 12.77 -10.47
N TYR A 125 3.75 12.04 -10.69
CA TYR A 125 3.36 10.82 -9.99
C TYR A 125 3.14 10.99 -8.47
N ARG A 126 2.94 12.23 -8.01
CA ARG A 126 2.58 12.55 -6.62
C ARG A 126 1.08 12.84 -6.52
N HIS A 127 0.30 11.82 -6.13
CA HIS A 127 -1.16 11.90 -6.08
C HIS A 127 -1.71 12.74 -4.91
N ASP A 128 -0.88 12.99 -3.91
CA ASP A 128 -1.13 13.82 -2.75
C ASP A 128 0.06 14.76 -2.52
N ARG A 129 -0.25 16.05 -2.28
CA ARG A 129 0.70 17.13 -1.98
C ARG A 129 0.47 17.72 -0.58
N ARG A 130 -0.55 17.26 0.16
CA ARG A 130 -0.95 17.79 1.48
C ARG A 130 0.08 17.52 2.57
N TYR A 131 0.81 16.43 2.40
CA TYR A 131 1.68 15.88 3.42
C TYR A 131 3.13 15.78 2.90
N GLY A 132 4.09 15.99 3.79
CA GLY A 132 5.50 15.74 3.49
C GLY A 132 5.77 14.26 3.19
N GLU A 133 6.98 13.94 2.72
CA GLU A 133 7.36 12.60 2.28
C GLU A 133 7.07 11.51 3.33
N ASP A 134 7.32 11.79 4.60
CA ASP A 134 7.09 10.87 5.73
C ASP A 134 5.61 10.50 5.93
N MET A 135 4.70 11.34 5.45
CA MET A 135 3.26 11.21 5.63
C MET A 135 2.53 10.95 4.31
N TYR A 136 3.27 10.68 3.23
CA TYR A 136 2.71 10.32 1.93
C TYR A 136 2.01 8.95 2.00
N ASP A 137 0.72 8.93 1.64
CA ASP A 137 -0.08 7.70 1.57
C ASP A 137 0.23 6.90 0.30
N VAL A 138 1.30 6.12 0.34
CA VAL A 138 1.64 5.21 -0.76
C VAL A 138 0.50 4.24 -1.09
N THR A 139 -0.41 3.97 -0.14
CA THR A 139 -1.46 2.96 -0.26
C THR A 139 -2.76 3.42 -0.94
N ASN A 140 -2.77 4.65 -1.46
CA ASN A 140 -3.94 5.28 -2.05
C ASN A 140 -4.60 4.44 -3.15
N LEU A 141 -5.74 3.82 -2.82
CA LEU A 141 -6.42 2.89 -3.72
C LEU A 141 -6.94 3.53 -5.01
N SER A 142 -7.33 4.80 -4.99
CA SER A 142 -7.78 5.51 -6.20
C SER A 142 -6.62 5.68 -7.18
N PHE A 143 -5.45 6.11 -6.70
CA PHE A 143 -4.23 6.21 -7.50
C PHE A 143 -3.86 4.85 -8.12
N TRP A 144 -3.82 3.79 -7.31
CA TRP A 144 -3.47 2.46 -7.82
C TRP A 144 -4.53 1.85 -8.75
N GLY A 145 -5.81 2.17 -8.55
CA GLY A 145 -6.88 1.81 -9.47
C GLY A 145 -6.71 2.47 -10.84
N MET A 146 -6.33 3.75 -10.85
CA MET A 146 -6.00 4.48 -12.09
C MET A 146 -4.72 3.94 -12.74
N ALA A 147 -3.66 3.66 -11.96
CA ALA A 147 -2.44 3.00 -12.45
C ALA A 147 -2.73 1.64 -13.09
N PHE A 148 -3.64 0.86 -12.50
CA PHE A 148 -4.04 -0.42 -13.05
C PHE A 148 -4.72 -0.27 -14.42
N ILE A 149 -5.51 0.79 -14.62
CA ILE A 149 -6.12 1.09 -15.94
C ILE A 149 -5.03 1.41 -16.97
N CYS A 150 -3.99 2.16 -16.61
CA CYS A 150 -2.83 2.37 -17.49
C CYS A 150 -2.12 1.05 -17.84
N LEU A 151 -1.91 0.17 -16.86
CA LEU A 151 -1.27 -1.14 -17.08
C LEU A 151 -2.12 -2.10 -17.93
N LEU A 152 -3.44 -1.94 -17.92
CA LEU A 152 -4.36 -2.76 -18.72
C LEU A 152 -4.48 -2.27 -20.17
N ASN A 153 -4.08 -1.04 -20.47
CA ASN A 153 -4.12 -0.51 -21.83
C ASN A 153 -2.76 -0.69 -22.54
N THR A 154 -2.77 -1.39 -23.68
CA THR A 154 -1.60 -1.65 -24.52
C THR A 154 -0.87 -0.39 -24.99
N SER A 155 -1.59 0.72 -25.19
CA SER A 155 -1.00 1.96 -25.71
C SER A 155 -0.25 2.76 -24.64
N THR A 156 -0.54 2.55 -23.35
CA THR A 156 0.05 3.34 -22.26
C THR A 156 0.90 2.52 -21.29
N ARG A 157 0.66 1.21 -21.12
CA ARG A 157 1.30 0.40 -20.07
C ARG A 157 2.83 0.44 -20.08
N THR A 158 3.44 0.38 -21.26
CA THR A 158 4.90 0.44 -21.42
C THR A 158 5.44 1.77 -20.95
N VAL A 159 4.82 2.85 -21.41
CA VAL A 159 5.24 4.21 -21.10
C VAL A 159 5.00 4.52 -19.61
N PHE A 160 3.86 4.10 -19.06
CA PHE A 160 3.56 4.26 -17.63
C PHE A 160 4.59 3.53 -16.75
N LEU A 161 4.94 2.30 -17.11
CA LEU A 161 5.94 1.52 -16.37
C LEU A 161 7.34 2.15 -16.48
N ALA A 162 7.71 2.65 -17.67
CA ALA A 162 8.97 3.36 -17.89
C ALA A 162 9.04 4.66 -17.07
N ASP A 163 7.99 5.48 -17.10
CA ASP A 163 7.90 6.74 -16.34
C ASP A 163 8.17 6.52 -14.85
N MET A 164 7.57 5.48 -14.27
CA MET A 164 7.78 5.13 -12.85
C MET A 164 9.19 4.61 -12.56
N MET A 165 9.82 3.87 -13.49
CA MET A 165 11.06 3.14 -13.22
C MET A 165 12.34 3.90 -13.58
N GLU A 166 12.34 4.69 -14.66
CA GLU A 166 13.56 5.21 -15.28
C GLU A 166 14.13 6.46 -14.57
N GLY A 167 13.51 6.89 -13.48
CA GLY A 167 14.02 7.95 -12.62
C GLY A 167 13.78 9.37 -13.15
N THR A 168 12.96 9.53 -14.18
CA THR A 168 12.48 10.82 -14.70
C THR A 168 11.74 11.63 -13.62
N TYR A 169 11.03 10.94 -12.73
CA TYR A 169 10.22 11.55 -11.67
C TYR A 169 10.82 11.28 -10.29
N ASP A 170 10.66 12.28 -9.42
CA ASP A 170 11.03 12.17 -8.01
C ASP A 170 9.88 11.54 -7.21
N LEU A 171 9.87 10.21 -7.15
CA LEU A 171 8.82 9.44 -6.49
C LEU A 171 9.03 9.39 -4.96
N PRO A 172 8.07 9.88 -4.14
CA PRO A 172 8.12 9.72 -2.70
C PRO A 172 7.97 8.24 -2.35
N ARG A 173 8.70 7.78 -1.33
CA ARG A 173 8.69 6.37 -0.88
C ARG A 173 8.83 5.39 -2.07
N ARG A 174 9.79 5.69 -2.95
CA ARG A 174 10.00 5.02 -4.25
C ARG A 174 9.99 3.50 -4.16
N ASP A 175 10.68 2.96 -3.18
CA ASP A 175 10.82 1.53 -2.96
C ASP A 175 9.46 0.84 -2.71
N GLU A 176 8.60 1.44 -1.88
CA GLU A 176 7.25 0.94 -1.61
C GLU A 176 6.34 1.11 -2.82
N GLN A 177 6.45 2.22 -3.55
CA GLN A 177 5.74 2.37 -4.83
C GLN A 177 6.15 1.28 -5.83
N PHE A 178 7.42 0.88 -5.86
CA PHE A 178 7.89 -0.21 -6.71
C PHE A 178 7.32 -1.56 -6.28
N ALA A 179 7.25 -1.84 -4.97
CA ALA A 179 6.61 -3.05 -4.45
C ALA A 179 5.14 -3.13 -4.86
N MET A 180 4.40 -2.01 -4.74
CA MET A 180 3.01 -1.94 -5.16
C MET A 180 2.85 -2.10 -6.66
N LEU A 181 3.64 -1.36 -7.44
CA LEU A 181 3.67 -1.43 -8.91
C LEU A 181 3.95 -2.86 -9.38
N HIS A 182 4.90 -3.56 -8.76
CA HIS A 182 5.24 -4.93 -9.07
C HIS A 182 4.02 -5.85 -8.98
N ARG A 183 3.24 -5.74 -7.89
CA ARG A 183 2.02 -6.56 -7.68
C ARG A 183 0.95 -6.29 -8.75
N TYR A 184 0.83 -5.07 -9.27
CA TYR A 184 -0.09 -4.77 -10.38
C TYR A 184 0.45 -5.22 -11.73
N VAL A 185 1.77 -5.10 -11.96
CA VAL A 185 2.43 -5.62 -13.16
C VAL A 185 2.25 -7.13 -13.26
N GLU A 186 2.48 -7.87 -12.18
CA GLU A 186 2.27 -9.34 -12.15
C GLU A 186 0.84 -9.74 -12.53
N ALA A 187 -0.17 -8.92 -12.17
CA ALA A 187 -1.57 -9.19 -12.50
C ALA A 187 -1.91 -8.98 -13.99
N VAL A 188 -1.13 -8.18 -14.72
CA VAL A 188 -1.32 -7.95 -16.16
C VAL A 188 -0.42 -8.81 -17.04
N ILE A 189 0.70 -9.33 -16.52
CA ILE A 189 1.64 -10.19 -17.29
C ILE A 189 0.97 -11.30 -18.09
N PRO A 190 -0.04 -12.04 -17.57
CA PRO A 190 -0.72 -13.07 -18.35
C PRO A 190 -1.43 -12.58 -19.62
N ASP A 191 -1.73 -11.28 -19.71
CA ASP A 191 -2.42 -10.65 -20.85
C ASP A 191 -1.47 -9.90 -21.79
N VAL A 192 -0.15 -9.94 -21.53
CA VAL A 192 0.86 -9.25 -22.34
C VAL A 192 1.20 -10.11 -23.55
N HIS A 193 1.16 -9.50 -24.73
CA HIS A 193 1.49 -10.18 -25.97
C HIS A 193 3.02 -10.38 -26.08
N PRO A 194 3.51 -11.48 -26.70
CA PRO A 194 4.94 -11.77 -26.79
C PRO A 194 5.80 -10.70 -27.48
N ASP A 195 5.22 -9.87 -28.35
CA ASP A 195 5.91 -8.80 -29.08
C ASP A 195 6.11 -7.51 -28.24
N GLU A 196 5.46 -7.39 -27.08
CA GLU A 196 5.60 -6.29 -26.12
C GLU A 196 6.91 -6.40 -25.31
N THR A 197 8.01 -6.64 -26.02
CA THR A 197 9.34 -6.94 -25.47
C THR A 197 9.85 -5.86 -24.51
N HIS A 198 9.57 -4.58 -24.79
CA HIS A 198 9.99 -3.48 -23.92
C HIS A 198 9.26 -3.49 -22.58
N PHE A 199 7.93 -3.68 -22.57
CA PHE A 199 7.16 -3.84 -21.34
C PHE A 199 7.64 -5.04 -20.53
N GLN A 200 7.83 -6.19 -21.18
CA GLN A 200 8.33 -7.40 -20.53
C GLN A 200 9.71 -7.20 -19.90
N SER A 201 10.61 -6.48 -20.59
CA SER A 201 11.94 -6.12 -20.05
C SER A 201 11.83 -5.27 -18.79
N LEU A 202 10.99 -4.22 -18.81
CA LEU A 202 10.75 -3.35 -17.65
C LEU A 202 10.12 -4.14 -16.49
N ALA A 203 9.13 -4.98 -16.77
CA ALA A 203 8.50 -5.83 -15.76
C ALA A 203 9.50 -6.79 -15.11
N LEU A 204 10.40 -7.38 -15.90
CA LEU A 204 11.47 -8.23 -15.38
C LEU A 204 12.47 -7.45 -14.52
N GLN A 205 12.82 -6.23 -14.91
CA GLN A 205 13.68 -5.36 -14.11
C GLN A 205 13.02 -4.99 -12.78
N LEU A 206 11.72 -4.68 -12.78
CA LEU A 206 10.96 -4.38 -11.57
C LEU A 206 10.91 -5.59 -10.63
N LYS A 207 10.61 -6.77 -11.19
CA LYS A 207 10.63 -8.03 -10.45
C LYS A 207 11.99 -8.31 -9.81
N LYS A 208 13.09 -8.08 -10.54
CA LYS A 208 14.45 -8.26 -10.00
C LYS A 208 14.75 -7.28 -8.87
N LYS A 209 14.35 -6.02 -9.00
CA LYS A 209 14.53 -5.01 -7.95
C LYS A 209 13.77 -5.42 -6.68
N GLU A 210 12.51 -5.79 -6.82
CA GLU A 210 11.68 -6.20 -5.68
C GLU A 210 12.21 -7.49 -5.02
N LEU A 211 12.58 -8.49 -5.82
CA LEU A 211 13.20 -9.71 -5.32
C LEU A 211 14.49 -9.43 -4.54
N ALA A 212 15.33 -8.53 -5.03
CA ALA A 212 16.55 -8.13 -4.34
C ALA A 212 16.25 -7.45 -3.00
N ARG A 213 15.23 -6.58 -2.93
CA ARG A 213 14.78 -5.98 -1.67
C ARG A 213 14.33 -7.06 -0.68
N CYS A 214 13.42 -7.95 -1.09
CA CYS A 214 12.91 -9.02 -0.25
C CYS A 214 14.02 -9.94 0.29
N ASN A 215 15.00 -10.29 -0.57
CA ASN A 215 16.12 -11.16 -0.21
C ASN A 215 17.20 -10.48 0.65
N SER A 216 17.12 -9.16 0.83
CA SER A 216 18.04 -8.40 1.69
C SER A 216 17.52 -8.21 3.12
N THR A 217 16.30 -8.70 3.40
CA THR A 217 15.67 -8.58 4.72
C THR A 217 16.31 -9.52 5.74
N GLU A 218 16.27 -9.09 6.99
CA GLU A 218 16.75 -9.90 8.11
C GLU A 218 15.97 -11.23 8.24
N ALA A 219 14.66 -11.18 7.96
CA ALA A 219 13.81 -12.36 7.95
C ALA A 219 14.19 -13.34 6.83
N ALA A 220 14.53 -12.86 5.63
CA ALA A 220 15.04 -13.71 4.55
C ALA A 220 16.41 -14.30 4.88
N ASP A 221 17.30 -13.53 5.52
CA ASP A 221 18.58 -14.03 6.01
C ASP A 221 18.41 -15.16 7.04
N LEU A 222 17.51 -14.98 8.01
CA LEU A 222 17.18 -16.01 8.98
C LEU A 222 16.60 -17.26 8.29
N ALA A 223 15.66 -17.09 7.37
CA ALA A 223 15.08 -18.20 6.63
C ALA A 223 16.13 -19.03 5.90
N ARG A 224 17.12 -18.37 5.27
CA ARG A 224 18.27 -19.03 4.63
C ARG A 224 19.17 -19.75 5.63
N LYS A 225 19.54 -19.09 6.75
CA LYS A 225 20.36 -19.69 7.82
C LYS A 225 19.72 -20.96 8.40
N LEU A 226 18.40 -20.96 8.54
CA LEU A 226 17.64 -22.11 9.04
C LEU A 226 17.38 -23.19 7.98
N GLY A 227 17.74 -22.96 6.72
CA GLY A 227 17.44 -23.88 5.62
C GLY A 227 15.94 -24.06 5.40
N LEU A 228 15.14 -23.01 5.61
CA LEU A 228 13.70 -23.08 5.39
C LEU A 228 13.41 -23.33 3.90
N PRO A 229 12.43 -24.17 3.57
CA PRO A 229 12.19 -24.64 2.20
C PRO A 229 11.41 -23.61 1.37
N PHE A 230 11.75 -22.31 1.44
CA PHE A 230 11.10 -21.27 0.64
C PHE A 230 11.90 -20.99 -0.64
N ASP A 231 11.20 -20.79 -1.74
CA ASP A 231 11.85 -20.36 -2.99
C ASP A 231 12.17 -18.86 -2.90
N GLU A 232 13.19 -18.39 -3.62
CA GLU A 232 13.64 -16.99 -3.54
C GLU A 232 12.51 -15.99 -3.86
N SER A 233 11.62 -16.33 -4.80
CA SER A 233 10.51 -15.47 -5.20
C SER A 233 9.20 -15.77 -4.47
N GLU A 234 9.20 -16.67 -3.50
CA GLU A 234 7.99 -17.06 -2.78
C GLU A 234 7.66 -16.02 -1.70
N HIS A 235 6.43 -15.51 -1.74
CA HIS A 235 5.90 -14.79 -0.60
C HIS A 235 5.51 -15.79 0.49
N TRP A 236 6.12 -15.65 1.66
CA TRP A 236 5.81 -16.44 2.84
C TRP A 236 5.56 -15.55 4.05
N GLU A 237 4.83 -16.09 5.02
CA GLU A 237 4.67 -15.49 6.35
C GLU A 237 4.78 -16.60 7.39
N ILE A 238 5.50 -16.30 8.46
CA ILE A 238 5.66 -17.19 9.60
C ILE A 238 5.06 -16.50 10.81
N TYR A 239 4.21 -17.22 11.54
CA TYR A 239 3.69 -16.80 12.83
C TYR A 239 4.14 -17.81 13.89
N ILE A 240 4.77 -17.33 14.95
CA ILE A 240 5.21 -18.10 16.10
C ILE A 240 4.47 -17.54 17.30
N SER A 241 3.76 -18.38 18.05
CA SER A 241 3.10 -18.01 19.31
C SER A 241 3.55 -18.94 20.42
N ILE A 242 4.08 -18.39 21.50
CA ILE A 242 4.64 -19.14 22.63
C ILE A 242 3.92 -18.72 23.91
N GLY A 243 3.20 -19.65 24.52
CA GLY A 243 2.49 -19.41 25.77
C GLY A 243 3.43 -19.36 26.97
N LEU A 244 3.04 -18.63 28.02
CA LEU A 244 3.76 -18.68 29.29
C LEU A 244 3.59 -20.08 29.92
N ARG A 245 4.68 -20.67 30.43
CA ARG A 245 4.66 -21.99 31.06
C ARG A 245 3.63 -22.04 32.20
N GLY A 246 2.82 -23.10 32.20
CA GLY A 246 1.72 -23.27 33.16
C GLY A 246 0.43 -22.55 32.77
N SER A 247 0.36 -21.92 31.59
CA SER A 247 -0.91 -21.48 31.02
C SER A 247 -1.62 -22.64 30.33
N ASP A 248 -2.89 -22.85 30.67
CA ASP A 248 -3.75 -23.85 30.03
C ASP A 248 -4.38 -23.34 28.72
N GLU A 249 -4.19 -22.06 28.39
CA GLU A 249 -4.74 -21.44 27.19
C GLU A 249 -3.89 -21.77 25.97
N SER A 250 -4.54 -22.03 24.83
CA SER A 250 -3.82 -22.14 23.55
C SER A 250 -3.05 -20.84 23.28
N PRO A 251 -1.76 -20.90 22.85
CA PRO A 251 -0.94 -19.72 22.55
C PRO A 251 -1.58 -18.75 21.54
N LEU A 252 -2.55 -19.22 20.75
CA LEU A 252 -3.28 -18.42 19.77
C LEU A 252 -4.18 -17.37 20.41
N ILE A 253 -4.86 -17.73 21.50
CA ILE A 253 -5.80 -16.87 22.22
C ILE A 253 -5.28 -16.44 23.58
N ALA A 254 -4.14 -17.00 24.00
CA ALA A 254 -3.56 -16.75 25.30
C ALA A 254 -3.34 -15.24 25.55
N GLY A 255 -3.73 -14.82 26.75
CA GLY A 255 -3.46 -13.47 27.24
C GLY A 255 -2.01 -13.27 27.72
N ASN A 256 -1.31 -14.37 28.01
CA ASN A 256 0.10 -14.41 28.42
C ASN A 256 0.94 -15.12 27.36
N VAL A 257 1.50 -14.37 26.42
CA VAL A 257 2.07 -14.93 25.19
C VAL A 257 3.13 -14.02 24.57
N VAL A 258 4.14 -14.64 23.97
CA VAL A 258 5.06 -14.01 23.02
C VAL A 258 4.61 -14.39 21.61
N ARG A 259 4.48 -13.42 20.71
CA ARG A 259 4.22 -13.64 19.29
C ARG A 259 5.29 -12.99 18.44
N LEU A 260 5.90 -13.78 17.56
CA LEU A 260 6.81 -13.31 16.52
C LEU A 260 6.18 -13.60 15.16
N ARG A 261 5.97 -12.56 14.36
CA ARG A 261 5.63 -12.70 12.94
C ARG A 261 6.84 -12.28 12.12
N MET A 262 7.13 -12.99 11.04
CA MET A 262 8.17 -12.61 10.08
C MET A 262 7.79 -12.95 8.65
N SER A 263 8.28 -12.15 7.70
CA SER A 263 8.04 -12.28 6.26
C SER A 263 9.23 -11.69 5.49
N PRO A 264 9.42 -12.01 4.19
CA PRO A 264 10.47 -11.41 3.40
C PRO A 264 10.11 -9.98 2.94
N ASP A 265 8.93 -9.44 3.32
CA ASP A 265 8.48 -8.10 2.94
C ASP A 265 9.36 -7.05 3.64
N PRO A 266 10.15 -6.25 2.90
CA PRO A 266 11.04 -5.24 3.48
C PRO A 266 10.33 -4.16 4.30
N ASP A 267 9.05 -3.93 4.00
CA ASP A 267 8.25 -2.89 4.62
C ASP A 267 7.53 -3.42 5.89
N ARG A 268 7.56 -4.74 6.13
CA ARG A 268 6.99 -5.46 7.28
C ARG A 268 7.76 -6.76 7.57
N GLN A 269 9.05 -6.62 7.87
CA GLN A 269 9.94 -7.78 7.94
C GLN A 269 9.59 -8.67 9.13
N TRP A 270 9.44 -8.09 10.31
CA TRP A 270 9.06 -8.84 11.49
C TRP A 270 8.41 -7.96 12.57
N ASN A 271 7.55 -8.56 13.38
CA ASN A 271 7.04 -7.89 14.57
C ASN A 271 7.03 -8.85 15.76
N LEU A 272 7.54 -8.38 16.89
CA LEU A 272 7.53 -9.07 18.16
C LEU A 272 6.52 -8.39 19.08
N THR A 273 5.58 -9.17 19.61
CA THR A 273 4.70 -8.71 20.68
C THR A 273 4.79 -9.64 21.89
N VAL A 274 4.76 -9.06 23.07
CA VAL A 274 4.58 -9.78 24.33
C VAL A 274 3.38 -9.17 25.00
N ARG A 275 2.37 -10.00 25.28
CA ARG A 275 1.24 -9.58 26.10
C ARG A 275 1.24 -10.39 27.38
N LEU A 276 1.10 -9.69 28.49
CA LEU A 276 0.84 -10.29 29.80
C LEU A 276 -0.45 -9.67 30.32
N ASN A 277 -1.44 -10.51 30.61
CA ASN A 277 -2.70 -10.09 31.20
C ASN A 277 -2.44 -9.18 32.40
N GLU A 278 -3.16 -8.06 32.45
CA GLU A 278 -3.14 -7.07 33.54
C GLU A 278 -1.79 -6.35 33.76
N ARG A 279 -0.68 -6.78 33.15
CA ARG A 279 0.65 -6.19 33.32
C ARG A 279 1.10 -5.28 32.17
N GLY A 280 0.58 -5.49 30.97
CA GLY A 280 0.84 -4.63 29.81
C GLY A 280 1.42 -5.36 28.61
N GLU A 281 2.07 -4.60 27.73
CA GLU A 281 2.52 -5.08 26.42
C GLU A 281 3.94 -4.59 26.05
N LEU A 282 4.71 -5.46 25.40
CA LEU A 282 5.84 -5.12 24.53
C LEU A 282 5.37 -5.24 23.08
N SER A 283 5.70 -4.25 22.25
CA SER A 283 5.47 -4.27 20.80
C SER A 283 6.62 -3.59 20.09
N GLU A 284 7.33 -4.33 19.27
CA GLU A 284 8.47 -3.85 18.47
C GLU A 284 8.51 -4.49 17.08
N SER A 285 9.20 -3.85 16.16
CA SER A 285 9.46 -4.30 14.79
C SER A 285 10.91 -4.03 14.38
N GLU A 286 11.23 -4.32 13.12
CA GLU A 286 12.49 -3.94 12.48
C GLU A 286 12.79 -2.43 12.53
N GLU A 287 11.77 -1.58 12.70
CA GLU A 287 11.95 -0.13 12.71
C GLU A 287 12.27 0.40 14.10
N LYS A 288 11.46 0.01 15.10
CA LYS A 288 11.51 0.56 16.45
C LYS A 288 10.71 -0.26 17.45
N CYS A 289 10.92 0.07 18.73
CA CYS A 289 10.01 -0.31 19.81
C CYS A 289 8.86 0.70 19.90
N TYR A 290 7.62 0.25 19.67
CA TYR A 290 6.41 1.09 19.76
C TYR A 290 5.89 1.20 21.19
N ARG A 291 6.03 0.13 21.97
CA ARG A 291 5.52 0.05 23.35
C ARG A 291 6.31 -0.94 24.17
N ASN A 292 6.58 -0.62 25.44
CA ASN A 292 7.25 -1.53 26.36
C ASN A 292 6.83 -1.24 27.81
N ASP A 293 5.59 -1.54 28.15
CA ASP A 293 5.09 -1.36 29.53
C ASP A 293 5.74 -2.36 30.50
N LEU A 294 6.27 -3.46 29.94
CA LEU A 294 6.80 -4.59 30.69
C LEU A 294 8.27 -4.38 31.13
N GLY A 295 8.95 -3.35 30.61
CA GLY A 295 10.36 -3.08 30.89
C GLY A 295 11.32 -4.16 30.38
N LEU A 296 10.89 -4.96 29.39
CA LEU A 296 11.69 -6.04 28.81
C LEU A 296 12.81 -5.48 27.93
N PRO A 297 13.94 -6.19 27.74
CA PRO A 297 14.93 -5.79 26.76
C PRO A 297 14.30 -5.83 25.36
N ALA A 298 14.63 -4.86 24.50
CA ALA A 298 14.30 -4.94 23.08
C ALA A 298 15.12 -6.05 22.41
N LEU A 299 14.55 -6.75 21.42
CA LEU A 299 15.34 -7.56 20.48
C LEU A 299 16.14 -6.62 19.57
N GLY A 300 15.46 -5.62 19.02
CA GLY A 300 16.03 -4.59 18.16
C GLY A 300 16.41 -5.07 16.75
N PRO A 301 16.58 -4.14 15.80
CA PRO A 301 16.93 -4.46 14.41
C PRO A 301 18.27 -5.19 14.31
N GLY A 302 18.35 -6.18 13.42
CA GLY A 302 19.58 -6.95 13.16
C GLY A 302 19.87 -8.05 14.20
N ASN A 303 18.92 -8.36 15.09
CA ASN A 303 19.04 -9.42 16.09
C ASN A 303 17.91 -10.47 16.04
N LEU A 304 17.10 -10.55 14.99
CA LEU A 304 16.03 -11.54 14.81
C LEU A 304 16.55 -12.97 14.99
N ASP A 305 17.75 -13.28 14.51
CA ASP A 305 18.38 -14.60 14.70
C ASP A 305 18.73 -14.92 16.17
N ARG A 306 18.79 -13.89 17.02
CA ARG A 306 18.99 -13.98 18.48
C ARG A 306 17.71 -14.10 19.27
N PHE A 307 16.54 -14.19 18.64
CA PHE A 307 15.26 -14.38 19.33
C PHE A 307 15.27 -15.51 20.39
N PRO A 308 15.89 -16.69 20.18
CA PRO A 308 15.98 -17.72 21.22
C PRO A 308 16.83 -17.29 22.43
N ILE A 309 17.92 -16.56 22.20
CA ILE A 309 18.76 -15.99 23.26
C ILE A 309 17.98 -14.93 24.05
N TRP A 310 17.20 -14.12 23.34
CA TRP A 310 16.33 -13.12 23.96
C TRP A 310 15.27 -13.77 24.87
N LEU A 311 14.63 -14.87 24.44
CA LEU A 311 13.69 -15.63 25.27
C LEU A 311 14.34 -16.13 26.57
N LYS A 312 15.57 -16.67 26.48
CA LYS A 312 16.33 -17.11 27.67
C LYS A 312 16.60 -15.97 28.63
N ARG A 313 17.02 -14.81 28.10
CA ARG A 313 17.27 -13.62 28.92
C ARG A 313 16.00 -13.13 29.60
N VAL A 314 14.87 -13.11 28.91
CA VAL A 314 13.56 -12.75 29.49
C VAL A 314 13.20 -13.70 30.63
N ARG A 315 13.47 -15.00 30.51
CA ARG A 315 13.28 -15.96 31.59
C ARG A 315 14.22 -15.70 32.77
N GLU A 316 15.51 -15.51 32.52
CA GLU A 316 16.55 -15.40 33.56
C GLU A 316 16.48 -14.07 34.33
N ASP A 317 16.31 -12.96 33.61
CA ASP A 317 16.33 -11.62 34.20
C ASP A 317 14.95 -11.18 34.73
N TYR A 318 13.85 -11.71 34.15
CA TYR A 318 12.48 -11.25 34.44
C TYR A 318 11.52 -12.34 34.93
N GLY A 319 11.96 -13.61 35.00
CA GLY A 319 11.16 -14.73 35.50
C GLY A 319 9.99 -15.13 34.60
N LEU A 320 9.98 -14.70 33.34
CA LEU A 320 8.93 -15.01 32.37
C LEU A 320 9.38 -16.18 31.49
N ASP A 321 8.96 -17.39 31.86
CA ASP A 321 9.31 -18.61 31.12
C ASP A 321 8.27 -18.92 30.04
N PHE A 322 8.55 -18.53 28.79
CA PHE A 322 7.72 -18.86 27.64
C PHE A 322 8.11 -20.24 27.09
N ASP A 323 7.14 -21.15 27.03
CA ASP A 323 7.38 -22.57 26.75
C ASP A 323 7.58 -22.85 25.26
N ALA A 324 8.82 -22.70 24.79
CA ALA A 324 9.19 -22.89 23.38
C ALA A 324 8.85 -24.30 22.85
N GLU A 325 8.78 -25.32 23.71
CA GLU A 325 8.44 -26.70 23.32
C GLU A 325 6.98 -26.85 22.88
N THR A 326 6.09 -25.97 23.38
CA THR A 326 4.65 -25.97 23.07
C THR A 326 4.24 -24.84 22.12
N ALA A 327 5.22 -24.24 21.43
CA ALA A 327 4.98 -23.14 20.49
C ALA A 327 4.05 -23.54 19.33
N ASP A 328 3.06 -22.69 19.02
CA ASP A 328 2.27 -22.78 17.79
C ASP A 328 3.00 -22.06 16.67
N ILE A 329 3.38 -22.80 15.62
CA ILE A 329 4.13 -22.29 14.47
C ILE A 329 3.33 -22.49 13.20
N ARG A 330 3.00 -21.38 12.52
CA ARG A 330 2.25 -21.37 11.26
C ARG A 330 3.12 -20.86 10.13
N VAL A 331 3.25 -21.68 9.09
CA VAL A 331 4.15 -21.49 7.93
C VAL A 331 3.43 -21.78 6.61
N GLY A 332 2.13 -21.50 6.56
CA GLY A 332 1.28 -21.86 5.41
C GLY A 332 1.31 -23.36 5.10
N ARG A 333 1.57 -23.72 3.83
CA ARG A 333 1.56 -25.11 3.36
C ARG A 333 2.85 -25.87 3.65
N LYS A 334 3.95 -25.20 4.00
CA LYS A 334 5.28 -25.81 4.16
C LYS A 334 5.53 -26.31 5.57
N ARG A 335 4.79 -27.33 6.00
CA ARG A 335 4.85 -27.91 7.36
C ARG A 335 6.26 -28.34 7.84
N ALA A 336 7.15 -28.68 6.91
CA ALA A 336 8.55 -28.99 7.24
C ALA A 336 9.30 -27.79 7.85
N ALA A 337 8.96 -26.56 7.46
CA ALA A 337 9.55 -25.34 8.01
C ALA A 337 9.24 -25.19 9.51
N ALA A 338 8.04 -25.57 9.97
CA ALA A 338 7.66 -25.47 11.37
C ALA A 338 8.59 -26.27 12.30
N LYS A 339 9.05 -27.46 11.85
CA LYS A 339 9.99 -28.29 12.63
C LYS A 339 11.37 -27.63 12.77
N LEU A 340 11.86 -27.00 11.71
CA LEU A 340 13.14 -26.28 11.73
C LEU A 340 13.08 -25.07 12.66
N ILE A 341 11.97 -24.33 12.60
CA ILE A 341 11.72 -23.18 13.48
C ILE A 341 11.59 -23.63 14.93
N LEU A 342 10.87 -24.71 15.22
CA LEU A 342 10.75 -25.26 16.57
C LEU A 342 12.13 -25.62 17.15
N LYS A 343 12.98 -26.26 16.35
CA LYS A 343 14.36 -26.57 16.74
C LYS A 343 15.18 -25.32 17.02
N TRP A 344 15.02 -24.28 16.21
CA TRP A 344 15.71 -23.01 16.38
C TRP A 344 15.29 -22.28 17.67
N ILE A 345 13.98 -22.17 17.96
CA ILE A 345 13.51 -21.48 19.18
C ILE A 345 13.84 -22.24 20.47
N ALA A 346 14.02 -23.57 20.39
CA ALA A 346 14.44 -24.40 21.51
C ALA A 346 15.97 -24.36 21.78
N THR A 347 16.74 -23.67 20.95
CA THR A 347 18.21 -23.59 21.07
C THR A 347 18.64 -22.68 22.19
#